data_AF-A0A517TPD7-F1
#
_entry.id   AF-A0A517TPD7-F1
#
_cell.length_a   1.000
_cell.length_b   1.000
_cell.length_c   1.000
_cell.angle_alpha   90.00
_cell.angle_beta   90.00
_cell.angle_gamma   90.00
#
_symmetry.space_group_name_H-M   'P 1'
#
loop_
_entity.id
_entity.type
_entity.pdbx_description
1 polymer ?
#
loop_
_entity_poly.entity_id
_entity_poly.type
_entity_poly.pdbx_seq_one_letter_code
_entity_poly.pdbx_strand_id
1 'polypeptide(L)'
;MDDSPDRAPRWRFTLLDLLLATGVLAGVAGPVSWLGANYTVCAVVSLLLLAAAGVVIAKRRGAIAFVPCLLVFFLSVPFFSSALFLQSIGTFLICVGSTPWKERPRGRLLACAAVMFLAYIPTFRYAVESDQRVEAMRRAHPIVSIRDRLPEPPQAILNPVSLTQGQEEALTSLDEDRSPWRGYSSQLERIHSDSYKRFARSPGFGFARMGPVTERRLDYSLEDLVSEPIRLPLRLASRADSSTAEEIHRTTQEEFLDQERLGYLDKAPERVAGFLGHGLGDVPYDEWKRNSDSGGRWTLRRLELIGLLKHDDPTVYVLDELPNMEALDGVPTRGPNSFESAALERLRGQEDLVIEEGAEGGKRHVGMVGALRAGKSCAACHEVPYGTLLGAFSYDLTRDPDLSPAQSPPSAGG
;
A
#
# COMPACT_ATOMS: atom_id res chain seq x y z
N MET A 1 -9.62 55.71 -63.02
CA MET A 1 -9.02 54.52 -62.41
C MET A 1 -8.59 54.94 -61.02
N ASP A 2 -9.44 54.67 -60.04
CA ASP A 2 -9.30 55.12 -58.66
C ASP A 2 -8.97 53.89 -57.81
N ASP A 3 -7.66 53.67 -57.60
CA ASP A 3 -7.12 52.63 -56.72
C ASP A 3 -7.36 53.05 -55.27
N SER A 4 -8.57 52.77 -54.77
CA SER A 4 -8.86 52.92 -53.35
C SER A 4 -7.98 51.94 -52.57
N PRO A 5 -7.09 52.41 -51.69
CA PRO A 5 -6.18 51.54 -50.94
C PRO A 5 -7.00 50.57 -50.08
N ASP A 6 -6.67 49.29 -50.21
CA ASP A 6 -7.16 48.17 -49.42
C ASP A 6 -7.35 48.58 -47.96
N ARG A 7 -8.62 48.78 -47.55
CA ARG A 7 -8.95 49.02 -46.15
C ARG A 7 -8.55 47.77 -45.37
N ALA A 8 -7.50 47.90 -44.58
CA ALA A 8 -7.03 46.85 -43.69
C ALA A 8 -8.23 46.22 -42.94
N PRO A 9 -8.36 44.89 -42.93
CA PRO A 9 -9.50 44.22 -42.35
C PRO A 9 -9.63 44.60 -40.87
N ARG A 10 -10.65 45.39 -40.55
CA ARG A 10 -10.98 45.77 -39.17
C ARG A 10 -11.52 44.55 -38.45
N TRP A 11 -10.71 43.98 -37.55
CA TRP A 11 -11.16 42.99 -36.58
C TRP A 11 -12.22 43.64 -35.69
N ARG A 12 -13.49 43.30 -35.89
CA ARG A 12 -14.56 43.64 -34.96
C ARG A 12 -14.71 42.49 -33.99
N PHE A 13 -14.37 42.74 -32.73
CA PHE A 13 -14.77 41.87 -31.63
C PHE A 13 -16.30 41.85 -31.60
N THR A 14 -16.86 40.68 -31.88
CA THR A 14 -18.31 40.47 -31.83
C THR A 14 -18.70 39.97 -30.43
N LEU A 15 -19.97 40.16 -30.07
CA LEU A 15 -20.55 39.60 -28.84
C LEU A 15 -20.34 38.08 -28.76
N LEU A 16 -20.33 37.40 -29.91
CA LEU A 16 -20.02 35.97 -30.01
C LEU A 16 -18.58 35.64 -29.58
N ASP A 17 -17.61 36.49 -29.92
CA ASP A 17 -16.20 36.31 -29.51
C ASP A 17 -16.06 36.48 -27.99
N LEU A 18 -16.81 37.42 -27.40
CA LEU A 18 -16.88 37.60 -25.95
C LEU A 18 -17.51 36.38 -25.28
N LEU A 19 -18.67 35.91 -25.76
CA LEU A 19 -19.36 34.74 -25.21
C LEU A 19 -18.53 33.45 -25.34
N LEU A 20 -17.80 33.27 -26.45
CA LEU A 20 -16.85 32.17 -26.60
C LEU A 20 -15.69 32.28 -25.60
N ALA A 21 -15.12 33.47 -25.44
CA ALA A 21 -14.06 33.70 -24.46
C ALA A 21 -14.55 33.44 -23.03
N THR A 22 -15.74 33.92 -22.67
CA THR A 22 -16.36 33.70 -21.35
C THR A 22 -16.76 32.25 -21.15
N GLY A 23 -17.30 31.56 -22.16
CA GLY A 23 -17.63 30.14 -22.11
C GLY A 23 -16.40 29.25 -21.96
N VAL A 24 -15.30 29.59 -22.65
CA VAL A 24 -13.99 28.94 -22.46
C VAL A 24 -13.47 29.21 -21.05
N LEU A 25 -13.51 30.45 -20.57
CA LEU A 25 -13.10 30.80 -19.21
C LEU A 25 -13.93 30.09 -18.14
N ALA A 26 -15.25 30.00 -18.29
CA ALA A 26 -16.14 29.33 -17.34
C ALA A 26 -15.98 27.81 -17.37
N GLY A 27 -15.86 27.21 -18.57
CA GLY A 27 -15.62 25.78 -18.75
C GLY A 27 -14.23 25.34 -18.29
N VAL A 28 -13.25 26.24 -18.27
CA VAL A 28 -11.91 26.03 -17.71
C VAL A 28 -11.87 26.30 -16.21
N ALA A 29 -12.50 27.38 -15.72
CA ALA A 29 -12.37 27.82 -14.33
C ALA A 29 -13.09 26.91 -13.32
N GLY A 30 -14.25 26.35 -13.66
CA GLY A 30 -15.01 25.47 -12.76
C GLY A 30 -14.25 24.19 -12.37
N PRO A 31 -13.68 23.44 -13.33
CA PRO A 31 -12.81 22.29 -13.06
C PRO A 31 -11.52 22.66 -12.30
N VAL A 32 -10.97 23.85 -12.56
CA VAL A 32 -9.65 24.28 -12.08
C VAL A 32 -9.60 24.47 -10.56
N SER A 33 -10.68 24.96 -9.92
CA SER A 33 -10.71 25.07 -8.45
C SER A 33 -10.75 23.71 -7.75
N TRP A 34 -11.28 22.68 -8.41
CA TRP A 34 -11.40 21.33 -7.85
C TRP A 34 -10.16 20.47 -8.10
N LEU A 35 -9.52 20.63 -9.27
CA LEU A 35 -8.41 19.79 -9.71
C LEU A 35 -7.01 20.32 -9.33
N GLY A 36 -6.90 21.56 -8.83
CA GLY A 36 -5.67 22.11 -8.26
C GLY A 36 -4.85 22.99 -9.21
N ALA A 37 -3.85 23.67 -8.63
CA ALA A 37 -3.10 24.76 -9.26
C ALA A 37 -2.44 24.40 -10.60
N ASN A 38 -2.02 23.15 -10.75
CA ASN A 38 -1.37 22.67 -11.95
C ASN A 38 -2.33 22.62 -13.16
N TYR A 39 -3.64 22.37 -12.97
CA TYR A 39 -4.61 22.46 -14.07
C TYR A 39 -4.79 23.90 -14.53
N THR A 40 -4.72 24.87 -13.60
CA THR A 40 -4.67 26.30 -13.92
C THR A 40 -3.48 26.59 -14.84
N VAL A 41 -2.29 26.08 -14.48
CA VAL A 41 -1.08 26.29 -15.29
C VAL A 41 -1.26 25.69 -16.68
N CYS A 42 -1.69 24.43 -16.79
CA CYS A 42 -1.92 23.79 -18.10
C CYS A 42 -2.94 24.57 -18.93
N ALA A 43 -4.04 25.03 -18.33
CA ALA A 43 -5.06 25.81 -19.01
C ALA A 43 -4.53 27.18 -19.47
N VAL A 44 -3.83 27.91 -18.60
CA VAL A 44 -3.20 29.20 -18.95
C VAL A 44 -2.25 29.02 -20.12
N VAL A 45 -1.38 28.01 -20.05
CA VAL A 45 -0.44 27.71 -21.13
C VAL A 45 -1.18 27.33 -22.43
N SER A 46 -2.28 26.58 -22.33
CA SER A 46 -3.14 26.22 -23.48
C SER A 46 -3.79 27.44 -24.12
N LEU A 47 -4.24 28.39 -23.31
CA LEU A 47 -4.80 29.66 -23.77
C LEU A 47 -3.74 30.54 -24.43
N LEU A 48 -2.53 30.58 -23.87
CA LEU A 48 -1.40 31.28 -24.48
C LEU A 48 -1.02 30.66 -25.83
N LEU A 49 -1.06 29.34 -25.96
CA LEU A 49 -0.82 28.63 -27.22
C LEU A 49 -1.90 28.99 -28.26
N LEU A 50 -3.18 29.03 -27.87
CA LEU A 50 -4.27 29.46 -28.74
C LEU A 50 -4.13 30.92 -29.17
N ALA A 51 -3.75 31.82 -28.25
CA ALA A 51 -3.51 33.23 -28.56
C ALA A 51 -2.35 33.39 -29.57
N ALA A 52 -1.25 32.66 -29.36
CA ALA A 52 -0.12 32.65 -30.30
C ALA A 52 -0.53 32.13 -31.68
N ALA A 53 -1.31 31.05 -31.74
CA ALA A 53 -1.88 30.53 -32.98
C ALA A 53 -2.74 31.59 -33.69
N GLY A 54 -3.61 32.27 -32.95
CA GLY A 54 -4.44 33.37 -33.45
C GLY A 54 -3.61 34.51 -34.06
N VAL A 55 -2.54 34.95 -33.38
CA VAL A 55 -1.64 36.00 -33.89
C VAL A 55 -0.97 35.60 -35.20
N VAL A 56 -0.51 34.36 -35.33
CA VAL A 56 0.15 33.92 -36.57
C VAL A 56 -0.85 33.75 -37.71
N ILE A 57 -2.03 33.18 -37.43
CA ILE A 57 -3.12 33.10 -38.41
C ILE A 57 -3.50 34.51 -38.90
N ALA A 58 -3.60 35.48 -37.99
CA ALA A 58 -3.96 36.86 -38.32
C ALA A 58 -2.88 37.57 -39.16
N LYS A 59 -1.59 37.37 -38.85
CA LYS A 59 -0.48 38.04 -39.55
C LYS A 59 -0.12 37.43 -40.91
N ARG A 60 -0.74 36.30 -41.31
CA ARG A 60 -0.46 35.57 -42.56
C ARG A 60 1.03 35.26 -42.82
N ARG A 61 1.88 35.31 -41.80
CA ARG A 61 3.29 34.91 -41.90
C ARG A 61 3.30 33.39 -42.12
N GLY A 62 4.03 32.93 -43.14
CA GLY A 62 4.07 31.51 -43.50
C GLY A 62 4.40 30.60 -42.31
N ALA A 63 3.96 29.33 -42.36
CA ALA A 63 4.06 28.35 -41.28
C ALA A 63 5.46 28.22 -40.63
N ILE A 64 6.51 28.63 -41.34
CA ILE A 64 7.91 28.67 -40.88
C ILE A 64 8.08 29.50 -39.60
N ALA A 65 7.31 30.57 -39.39
CA ALA A 65 7.41 31.40 -38.19
C ALA A 65 6.96 30.69 -36.90
N PHE A 66 6.22 29.57 -37.01
CA PHE A 66 5.69 28.83 -35.85
C PHE A 66 6.57 27.66 -35.42
N VAL A 67 7.49 27.21 -36.28
CA VAL A 67 8.33 26.02 -36.07
C VAL A 67 9.15 26.11 -34.78
N PRO A 68 9.82 27.23 -34.42
CA PRO A 68 10.64 27.29 -33.22
C PRO A 68 9.82 27.26 -31.92
N CYS A 69 8.67 27.95 -31.92
CA CYS A 69 7.78 28.00 -30.76
C CYS A 69 7.12 26.64 -30.50
N LEU A 70 6.70 25.95 -31.56
CA LEU A 70 6.13 24.59 -31.43
C LEU A 70 7.20 23.56 -31.07
N LEU A 71 8.45 23.70 -31.53
CA LEU A 71 9.55 22.78 -31.18
C LEU A 71 9.90 22.85 -29.68
N VAL A 72 10.04 24.06 -29.11
CA VAL A 72 10.30 24.25 -27.67
C VAL A 72 9.15 23.68 -26.82
N PHE A 73 7.92 23.82 -27.32
CA PHE A 73 6.73 23.27 -26.69
C PHE A 73 6.70 21.74 -26.80
N PHE A 74 7.02 21.16 -27.96
CA PHE A 74 7.09 19.70 -28.17
C PHE A 74 8.13 19.02 -27.28
N LEU A 75 9.26 19.67 -27.01
CA LEU A 75 10.35 19.10 -26.20
C LEU A 75 10.07 19.16 -24.69
N SER A 76 9.27 20.12 -24.24
CA SER A 76 8.99 20.32 -22.81
C SER A 76 7.69 19.64 -22.36
N VAL A 77 6.66 19.60 -23.21
CA VAL A 77 5.28 19.25 -22.85
C VAL A 77 4.97 17.77 -22.56
N PRO A 78 5.62 16.74 -23.14
CA PRO A 78 5.29 15.36 -22.79
C PRO A 78 5.58 15.05 -21.32
N PHE A 79 6.42 15.85 -20.68
CA PHE A 79 6.64 15.77 -19.24
C PHE A 79 5.50 16.40 -18.45
N PHE A 80 4.87 17.49 -18.92
CA PHE A 80 3.91 18.27 -18.11
C PHE A 80 2.45 17.87 -18.19
N SER A 81 1.97 17.32 -19.31
CA SER A 81 0.58 16.87 -19.45
C SER A 81 0.33 16.20 -20.81
N SER A 82 -0.30 15.03 -20.81
CA SER A 82 -0.78 14.37 -22.02
C SER A 82 -1.82 15.21 -22.78
N ALA A 83 -2.75 15.88 -22.07
CA ALA A 83 -3.72 16.79 -22.70
C ALA A 83 -3.05 17.94 -23.46
N LEU A 84 -2.13 18.66 -22.78
CA LEU A 84 -1.35 19.73 -23.41
C LEU A 84 -0.53 19.22 -24.60
N PHE A 85 0.05 18.02 -24.51
CA PHE A 85 0.78 17.39 -25.61
C PHE A 85 -0.11 17.16 -26.84
N LEU A 86 -1.27 16.52 -26.64
CA LEU A 86 -2.24 16.27 -27.70
C LEU A 86 -2.78 17.56 -28.30
N GLN A 87 -3.08 18.58 -27.48
CA GLN A 87 -3.49 19.89 -27.96
C GLN A 87 -2.42 20.53 -28.83
N SER A 88 -1.15 20.43 -28.42
CA SER A 88 -0.02 21.03 -29.14
C SER A 88 0.14 20.42 -30.52
N ILE A 89 0.09 19.09 -30.60
CA ILE A 89 0.10 18.34 -31.87
C ILE A 89 -1.07 18.76 -32.75
N GLY A 90 -2.30 18.72 -32.23
CA GLY A 90 -3.47 19.04 -33.05
C GLY A 90 -3.48 20.51 -33.51
N THR A 91 -3.04 21.44 -32.67
CA THR A 91 -2.91 22.87 -33.03
C THR A 91 -1.86 23.05 -34.13
N PHE A 92 -0.71 22.36 -34.03
CA PHE A 92 0.32 22.35 -35.07
C PHE A 92 -0.26 21.86 -36.41
N LEU A 93 -0.92 20.70 -36.39
CA LEU A 93 -1.48 20.07 -37.59
C LEU A 93 -2.54 20.95 -38.25
N ILE A 94 -3.42 21.59 -37.47
CA ILE A 94 -4.41 22.54 -38.00
C ILE A 94 -3.73 23.75 -38.63
N CYS A 95 -2.74 24.35 -37.95
CA CYS A 95 -2.03 25.51 -38.46
C CYS A 95 -1.30 25.20 -39.78
N VAL A 96 -0.64 24.04 -39.89
CA VAL A 96 0.09 23.61 -41.08
C VAL A 96 -0.87 23.19 -42.20
N GLY A 97 -1.80 22.27 -41.90
CA GLY A 97 -2.72 21.71 -42.90
C GLY A 97 -3.72 22.72 -43.46
N SER A 98 -4.06 23.76 -42.69
CA SER A 98 -4.95 24.83 -43.15
C SER A 98 -4.24 25.94 -43.91
N THR A 99 -2.90 25.95 -44.01
CA THR A 99 -2.15 26.97 -44.76
C THR A 99 -2.71 27.31 -46.15
N PRO A 100 -3.14 26.35 -47.01
CA PRO A 100 -3.72 26.66 -48.32
C PRO A 100 -5.06 27.42 -48.26
N TRP A 101 -5.83 27.31 -47.17
CA TRP A 101 -7.19 27.86 -47.07
C TRP A 101 -7.22 29.29 -46.53
N LYS A 102 -6.55 30.22 -47.21
CA LYS A 102 -6.21 31.58 -46.70
C LYS A 102 -7.41 32.45 -46.25
N GLU A 103 -8.64 32.08 -46.61
CA GLU A 103 -9.82 32.95 -46.44
C GLU A 103 -10.64 32.75 -45.17
N ARG A 104 -10.33 31.77 -44.32
CA ARG A 104 -11.18 31.42 -43.15
C ARG A 104 -10.44 31.41 -41.80
N PRO A 105 -9.88 32.56 -41.33
CA PRO A 105 -9.12 32.60 -40.07
C PRO A 105 -9.95 32.21 -38.84
N ARG A 106 -11.24 32.57 -38.81
CA ARG A 106 -12.17 32.21 -37.73
C ARG A 106 -12.37 30.70 -37.62
N GLY A 107 -12.58 30.03 -38.75
CA GLY A 107 -12.76 28.56 -38.78
C GLY A 107 -11.52 27.82 -38.26
N ARG A 108 -10.32 28.32 -38.57
CA ARG A 108 -9.07 27.74 -38.06
C ARG A 108 -8.93 27.88 -36.54
N LEU A 109 -9.22 29.07 -36.00
CA LEU A 109 -9.14 29.29 -34.56
C LEU A 109 -10.18 28.44 -33.81
N LEU A 110 -11.41 28.34 -34.33
CA LEU A 110 -12.43 27.45 -33.78
C LEU A 110 -11.99 25.98 -33.81
N ALA A 111 -11.31 25.54 -34.86
CA ALA A 111 -10.76 24.19 -34.94
C ALA A 111 -9.65 23.96 -33.88
N CYS A 112 -8.74 24.93 -33.66
CA CYS A 112 -7.73 24.83 -32.61
C CYS A 112 -8.36 24.78 -31.21
N ALA A 113 -9.39 25.60 -30.95
CA ALA A 113 -10.15 25.54 -29.71
C ALA A 113 -10.86 24.19 -29.53
N ALA A 114 -11.46 23.65 -30.59
CA ALA A 114 -12.07 22.33 -30.57
C ALA A 114 -11.05 21.22 -30.22
N VAL A 115 -9.84 21.28 -30.78
CA VAL A 115 -8.75 20.36 -30.42
C VAL A 115 -8.38 20.45 -28.94
N MET A 116 -8.33 21.65 -28.37
CA MET A 116 -8.11 21.81 -26.93
C MET A 116 -9.20 21.09 -26.14
N PHE A 117 -10.48 21.31 -26.45
CA PHE A 117 -11.57 20.60 -25.75
C PHE A 117 -11.49 19.08 -25.93
N LEU A 118 -11.24 18.59 -27.14
CA LEU A 118 -11.09 17.16 -27.42
C LEU A 118 -9.91 16.53 -26.68
N ALA A 119 -8.82 17.26 -26.46
CA ALA A 119 -7.67 16.77 -25.69
C ALA A 119 -7.96 16.73 -24.18
N TYR A 120 -8.69 17.71 -23.64
CA TYR A 120 -8.92 17.83 -22.20
C TYR A 120 -10.13 17.04 -21.68
N ILE A 121 -11.17 16.83 -22.50
CA ILE A 121 -12.38 16.10 -22.09
C ILE A 121 -12.05 14.67 -21.60
N PRO A 122 -11.27 13.83 -22.32
CA PRO A 122 -10.95 12.49 -21.87
C PRO A 122 -10.10 12.49 -20.59
N THR A 123 -9.13 13.40 -20.48
CA THR A 123 -8.30 13.51 -19.27
C THR A 123 -9.09 13.96 -18.07
N PHE A 124 -10.04 14.88 -18.26
CA PHE A 124 -10.95 15.33 -17.21
C PHE A 124 -11.89 14.20 -16.76
N ARG A 125 -12.53 13.51 -17.72
CA ARG A 125 -13.37 12.35 -17.42
C ARG A 125 -12.62 11.28 -16.65
N TYR A 126 -11.42 10.95 -17.09
CA TYR A 126 -10.56 9.98 -16.39
C TYR A 126 -10.21 10.44 -14.97
N ALA A 127 -9.86 11.72 -14.77
CA ALA A 127 -9.57 12.25 -13.45
C ALA A 127 -10.80 12.18 -12.52
N VAL A 128 -11.99 12.53 -13.01
CA VAL A 128 -13.26 12.43 -12.26
C VAL A 128 -13.58 10.97 -11.92
N GLU A 129 -13.53 10.07 -12.90
CA GLU A 129 -13.77 8.64 -12.69
C GLU A 129 -12.77 8.05 -11.69
N SER A 130 -11.50 8.44 -11.75
CA SER A 130 -10.49 7.96 -10.81
C SER A 130 -10.71 8.52 -9.41
N ASP A 131 -11.10 9.78 -9.25
CA ASP A 131 -11.43 10.35 -7.95
C ASP A 131 -12.64 9.63 -7.34
N GLN A 132 -13.68 9.38 -8.15
CA GLN A 132 -14.84 8.60 -7.74
C GLN A 132 -14.47 7.18 -7.31
N ARG A 133 -13.55 6.51 -8.03
CA ARG A 133 -13.04 5.18 -7.64
C ARG A 133 -12.28 5.23 -6.32
N VAL A 134 -11.40 6.22 -6.12
CA VAL A 134 -10.67 6.39 -4.85
C VAL A 134 -11.63 6.66 -3.70
N GLU A 135 -12.65 7.51 -3.90
CA GLU A 135 -13.68 7.74 -2.91
C GLU A 135 -14.53 6.49 -2.64
N ALA A 136 -14.81 5.67 -3.66
CA ALA A 136 -15.47 4.37 -3.45
C ALA A 136 -14.61 3.43 -2.60
N MET A 137 -13.31 3.30 -2.90
CA MET A 137 -12.38 2.49 -2.09
C MET A 137 -12.25 3.01 -0.65
N ARG A 138 -12.19 4.33 -0.44
CA ARG A 138 -12.20 4.93 0.91
C ARG A 138 -13.47 4.63 1.70
N ARG A 139 -14.62 4.54 1.00
CA ARG A 139 -15.89 4.15 1.63
C ARG A 139 -15.92 2.66 1.96
N ALA A 140 -15.32 1.82 1.11
CA ALA A 140 -15.19 0.38 1.36
C ALA A 140 -14.21 0.06 2.51
N HIS A 141 -13.16 0.88 2.65
CA HIS A 141 -12.17 0.77 3.73
C HIS A 141 -12.15 2.05 4.57
N PRO A 142 -13.18 2.33 5.38
CA PRO A 142 -13.22 3.55 6.16
C PRO A 142 -12.08 3.61 7.18
N ILE A 143 -11.59 4.82 7.46
CA ILE A 143 -10.74 5.06 8.63
C ILE A 143 -11.65 4.99 9.86
N VAL A 144 -11.38 4.05 10.74
CA VAL A 144 -12.10 3.81 12.00
C VAL A 144 -11.12 3.85 13.16
N SER A 145 -11.62 4.08 14.38
CA SER A 145 -10.82 3.81 15.58
C SER A 145 -10.90 2.34 15.92
N ILE A 146 -9.76 1.77 16.34
CA ILE A 146 -9.70 0.42 16.90
C ILE A 146 -9.54 0.43 18.42
N ARG A 147 -9.62 1.60 19.07
CA ARG A 147 -9.42 1.72 20.52
C ARG A 147 -10.34 0.81 21.32
N ASP A 148 -11.61 0.69 20.91
CA ASP A 148 -12.59 -0.19 21.58
C ASP A 148 -12.26 -1.70 21.44
N ARG A 149 -11.37 -2.08 20.51
CA ARG A 149 -10.90 -3.46 20.33
C ARG A 149 -9.65 -3.75 21.15
N LEU A 150 -9.00 -2.72 21.70
CA LEU A 150 -7.74 -2.85 22.42
C LEU A 150 -8.01 -2.85 23.93
N PRO A 151 -7.53 -3.85 24.68
CA PRO A 151 -7.61 -3.82 26.13
C PRO A 151 -6.71 -2.69 26.67
N GLU A 152 -7.13 -2.05 27.76
CA GLU A 152 -6.25 -1.14 28.50
C GLU A 152 -5.09 -1.95 29.10
N PRO A 153 -3.83 -1.61 28.81
CA PRO A 153 -2.69 -2.37 29.32
C PRO A 153 -2.62 -2.24 30.85
N PRO A 154 -2.43 -3.36 31.58
CA PRO A 154 -2.15 -3.33 33.00
C PRO A 154 -0.96 -2.42 33.33
N GLN A 155 -1.08 -1.58 34.37
CA GLN A 155 -0.02 -0.62 34.75
C GLN A 155 1.35 -1.26 34.96
N ALA A 156 1.38 -2.52 35.42
CA ALA A 156 2.61 -3.28 35.62
C ALA A 156 3.46 -3.42 34.33
N ILE A 157 2.81 -3.42 33.16
CA ILE A 157 3.41 -3.63 31.85
C ILE A 157 3.97 -2.33 31.25
N LEU A 158 3.62 -1.16 31.79
CA LEU A 158 4.04 0.15 31.27
C LEU A 158 5.48 0.55 31.64
N ASN A 159 6.19 -0.25 32.42
CA ASN A 159 7.57 0.04 32.78
C ASN A 159 8.50 -0.24 31.59
N PRO A 160 9.34 0.73 31.17
CA PRO A 160 10.27 0.53 30.07
C PRO A 160 11.23 -0.63 30.37
N VAL A 161 11.45 -1.49 29.37
CA VAL A 161 12.40 -2.60 29.44
C VAL A 161 13.66 -2.23 28.64
N SER A 162 14.84 -2.43 29.22
CA SER A 162 16.11 -2.21 28.52
C SER A 162 16.46 -3.39 27.61
N LEU A 163 16.04 -3.37 26.35
CA LEU A 163 16.32 -4.45 25.41
C LEU A 163 17.82 -4.72 25.25
N THR A 164 18.18 -5.98 25.04
CA THR A 164 19.52 -6.33 24.53
C THR A 164 19.67 -5.86 23.08
N GLN A 165 20.91 -5.70 22.61
CA GLN A 165 21.15 -5.30 21.23
C GLN A 165 20.50 -6.27 20.21
N GLY A 166 20.62 -7.57 20.44
CA GLY A 166 20.01 -8.58 19.54
C GLY A 166 18.48 -8.48 19.49
N GLN A 167 17.83 -8.17 20.61
CA GLN A 167 16.39 -7.93 20.66
C GLN A 167 15.97 -6.68 19.91
N GLU A 168 16.73 -5.59 20.05
CA GLU A 168 16.45 -4.33 19.35
C GLU A 168 16.61 -4.51 17.84
N GLU A 169 17.63 -5.25 17.39
CA GLU A 169 17.84 -5.61 15.99
C GLU A 169 16.71 -6.50 15.45
N ALA A 170 16.30 -7.53 16.21
CA ALA A 170 15.20 -8.42 15.82
C ALA A 170 13.86 -7.67 15.68
N LEU A 171 13.51 -6.82 16.66
CA LEU A 171 12.30 -5.99 16.59
C LEU A 171 12.37 -4.95 15.47
N THR A 172 13.55 -4.38 15.21
CA THR A 172 13.74 -3.46 14.09
C THR A 172 13.58 -4.17 12.76
N SER A 173 14.11 -5.39 12.62
CA SER A 173 13.93 -6.21 11.42
C SER A 173 12.44 -6.52 11.18
N LEU A 174 11.71 -6.90 12.24
CA LEU A 174 10.26 -7.12 12.17
C LEU A 174 9.52 -5.85 11.74
N ASP A 175 9.97 -4.66 12.15
CA ASP A 175 9.39 -3.38 11.74
C ASP A 175 9.76 -2.97 10.30
N GLU A 176 10.96 -3.33 9.82
CA GLU A 176 11.54 -2.90 8.55
C GLU A 176 11.18 -3.76 7.33
N ASP A 177 10.76 -5.02 7.51
CA ASP A 177 10.49 -5.98 6.41
C ASP A 177 9.25 -5.64 5.55
N ARG A 178 8.81 -4.37 5.59
CA ARG A 178 7.80 -3.82 4.70
C ARG A 178 8.30 -3.85 3.26
N SER A 179 7.66 -4.66 2.42
CA SER A 179 7.72 -4.47 0.96
C SER A 179 6.98 -3.18 0.60
N PRO A 180 7.67 -2.04 0.37
CA PRO A 180 7.02 -0.72 0.46
C PRO A 180 6.02 -0.44 -0.67
N TRP A 181 6.04 -1.27 -1.71
CA TRP A 181 5.50 -0.90 -3.02
C TRP A 181 4.33 -1.76 -3.51
N ARG A 182 4.00 -2.87 -2.85
CA ARG A 182 2.96 -3.80 -3.36
C ARG A 182 1.96 -4.31 -2.33
N GLY A 183 2.22 -4.13 -1.04
CA GLY A 183 1.35 -4.58 0.04
C GLY A 183 -0.03 -3.92 0.08
N TYR A 184 -0.97 -4.62 0.71
CA TYR A 184 -2.30 -4.15 1.04
C TYR A 184 -2.25 -2.83 1.84
N SER A 185 -1.41 -2.77 2.87
CA SER A 185 -1.17 -1.58 3.70
C SER A 185 -0.72 -0.37 2.89
N SER A 186 0.20 -0.57 1.93
CA SER A 186 0.68 0.47 1.01
C SER A 186 -0.41 0.96 0.07
N GLN A 187 -1.29 0.08 -0.43
CA GLN A 187 -2.44 0.52 -1.23
C GLN A 187 -3.45 1.32 -0.39
N LEU A 188 -3.70 0.91 0.85
CA LEU A 188 -4.55 1.63 1.79
C LEU A 188 -3.96 3.00 2.12
N GLU A 189 -2.66 3.08 2.40
CA GLU A 189 -1.95 4.34 2.59
C GLU A 189 -2.13 5.25 1.37
N ARG A 190 -1.96 4.71 0.16
CA ARG A 190 -2.17 5.48 -1.07
C ARG A 190 -3.60 5.99 -1.14
N ILE A 191 -4.63 5.16 -0.97
CA ILE A 191 -5.99 5.68 -1.08
C ILE A 191 -6.32 6.66 0.03
N HIS A 192 -5.78 6.55 1.24
CA HIS A 192 -6.12 7.42 2.37
C HIS A 192 -5.23 8.67 2.51
N SER A 193 -4.02 8.66 1.98
CA SER A 193 -3.07 9.77 2.06
C SER A 193 -3.56 11.01 1.30
N ASP A 194 -3.54 12.17 1.96
CA ASP A 194 -3.81 13.46 1.31
C ASP A 194 -2.74 13.81 0.28
N SER A 195 -1.51 13.33 0.47
CA SER A 195 -0.44 13.49 -0.51
C SER A 195 -0.75 12.70 -1.78
N TYR A 196 -1.32 11.49 -1.66
CA TYR A 196 -1.78 10.75 -2.82
C TYR A 196 -2.91 11.47 -3.54
N LYS A 197 -3.93 11.99 -2.83
CA LYS A 197 -4.99 12.80 -3.46
C LYS A 197 -4.43 13.99 -4.24
N ARG A 198 -3.53 14.76 -3.63
CA ARG A 198 -2.88 15.90 -4.29
C ARG A 198 -2.08 15.48 -5.51
N PHE A 199 -1.35 14.37 -5.42
CA PHE A 199 -0.54 13.87 -6.53
C PHE A 199 -1.41 13.28 -7.65
N ALA A 200 -2.40 12.46 -7.34
CA ALA A 200 -3.36 11.89 -8.28
C ALA A 200 -4.10 13.00 -9.03
N ARG A 201 -4.49 14.08 -8.34
CA ARG A 201 -5.10 15.26 -8.95
C ARG A 201 -4.11 16.16 -9.69
N SER A 202 -2.80 15.91 -9.64
CA SER A 202 -1.82 16.71 -10.37
C SER A 202 -1.75 16.32 -11.87
N PRO A 203 -2.05 17.24 -12.80
CA PRO A 203 -1.98 16.99 -14.23
C PRO A 203 -0.55 16.65 -14.68
N GLY A 204 -0.51 15.70 -15.62
CA GLY A 204 0.70 15.21 -16.30
C GLY A 204 1.69 14.38 -15.51
N PHE A 205 1.54 14.28 -14.20
CA PHE A 205 2.50 13.53 -13.36
C PHE A 205 1.85 12.55 -12.39
N GLY A 206 0.57 12.73 -12.04
CA GLY A 206 -0.13 11.90 -11.06
C GLY A 206 -0.26 10.42 -11.45
N PHE A 207 -1.28 10.12 -12.24
CA PHE A 207 -1.62 8.74 -12.57
C PHE A 207 -0.63 8.03 -13.49
N ALA A 208 0.10 8.76 -14.34
CA ALA A 208 1.07 8.16 -15.24
C ALA A 208 2.31 7.61 -14.51
N ARG A 209 2.61 8.12 -13.30
CA ARG A 209 3.77 7.70 -12.49
C ARG A 209 3.37 6.84 -11.30
N MET A 210 2.24 7.15 -10.67
CA MET A 210 1.62 6.29 -9.68
C MET A 210 0.61 5.40 -10.38
N GLY A 211 1.02 4.19 -10.77
CA GLY A 211 0.13 3.22 -11.40
C GLY A 211 -1.20 3.11 -10.65
N PRO A 212 -2.33 2.98 -11.35
CA PRO A 212 -3.65 3.12 -10.75
C PRO A 212 -3.81 2.19 -9.53
N VAL A 213 -4.41 2.70 -8.47
CA VAL A 213 -4.93 1.82 -7.41
C VAL A 213 -6.21 1.20 -7.96
N THR A 214 -6.26 -0.12 -7.95
CA THR A 214 -7.39 -0.88 -8.47
C THR A 214 -7.98 -1.69 -7.34
N GLU A 215 -9.30 -1.76 -7.27
CA GLU A 215 -10.07 -2.56 -6.30
C GLU A 215 -9.56 -4.00 -6.24
N ARG A 216 -9.33 -4.64 -7.39
CA ARG A 216 -8.74 -5.99 -7.49
C ARG A 216 -7.43 -6.18 -6.70
N ARG A 217 -6.62 -5.14 -6.50
CA ARG A 217 -5.38 -5.25 -5.71
C ARG A 217 -5.64 -5.19 -4.21
N LEU A 218 -6.70 -4.51 -3.78
CA LEU A 218 -7.12 -4.50 -2.38
C LEU A 218 -7.84 -5.80 -2.03
N ASP A 219 -8.75 -6.26 -2.90
CA ASP A 219 -9.54 -7.47 -2.68
C ASP A 219 -8.67 -8.73 -2.65
N TYR A 220 -7.80 -8.90 -3.65
CA TYR A 220 -6.93 -10.08 -3.74
C TYR A 220 -6.04 -10.21 -2.51
N SER A 221 -5.48 -9.09 -2.03
CA SER A 221 -4.68 -9.11 -0.80
C SER A 221 -5.52 -9.39 0.44
N LEU A 222 -6.78 -8.96 0.50
CA LEU A 222 -7.62 -9.26 1.65
C LEU A 222 -8.00 -10.74 1.72
N GLU A 223 -8.34 -11.35 0.60
CA GLU A 223 -8.63 -12.80 0.51
C GLU A 223 -7.40 -13.63 0.90
N ASP A 224 -6.22 -13.25 0.43
CA ASP A 224 -4.96 -13.93 0.79
C ASP A 224 -4.64 -13.80 2.30
N LEU A 225 -4.95 -12.65 2.92
CA LEU A 225 -4.70 -12.40 4.35
C LEU A 225 -5.73 -13.05 5.29
N VAL A 226 -6.86 -13.54 4.77
CA VAL A 226 -7.91 -14.22 5.52
C VAL A 226 -7.94 -15.69 5.09
N SER A 227 -7.01 -16.47 5.63
CA SER A 227 -6.95 -17.89 5.36
C SER A 227 -7.96 -18.70 6.18
N GLU A 228 -8.21 -19.92 5.72
CA GLU A 228 -8.91 -20.92 6.51
C GLU A 228 -8.06 -21.34 7.73
N PRO A 229 -8.69 -21.62 8.88
CA PRO A 229 -7.95 -21.99 10.08
C PRO A 229 -7.19 -23.31 9.87
N ILE A 230 -5.89 -23.28 10.16
CA ILE A 230 -5.03 -24.46 10.08
C ILE A 230 -5.18 -25.27 11.38
N ARG A 231 -5.58 -26.54 11.24
CA ARG A 231 -5.72 -27.48 12.36
C ARG A 231 -4.39 -28.11 12.77
N LEU A 232 -4.24 -28.36 14.06
CA LEU A 232 -3.13 -29.09 14.64
C LEU A 232 -3.48 -30.59 14.81
N PRO A 233 -2.48 -31.49 14.82
CA PRO A 233 -1.04 -31.26 14.74
C PRO A 233 -0.54 -30.94 13.33
N LEU A 234 0.56 -30.20 13.24
CA LEU A 234 1.18 -29.80 11.99
C LEU A 234 2.62 -30.34 11.88
N ARG A 235 2.96 -30.91 10.72
CA ARG A 235 4.34 -31.35 10.44
C ARG A 235 5.18 -30.19 9.96
N LEU A 236 6.26 -29.90 10.68
CA LEU A 236 7.18 -28.82 10.37
C LEU A 236 8.35 -29.36 9.56
N ALA A 237 8.61 -28.70 8.45
CA ALA A 237 9.68 -29.08 7.55
C ALA A 237 10.98 -28.31 7.83
N SER A 238 11.50 -28.42 9.05
CA SER A 238 12.80 -27.83 9.36
C SER A 238 13.95 -28.78 9.01
N ARG A 239 14.91 -28.26 8.23
CA ARG A 239 16.24 -28.87 8.02
C ARG A 239 17.16 -28.56 9.21
N ALA A 240 17.04 -29.38 10.27
CA ALA A 240 18.08 -29.69 11.25
C ALA A 240 18.64 -28.61 12.22
N ASP A 241 18.76 -29.05 13.47
CA ASP A 241 19.46 -28.51 14.65
C ASP A 241 18.87 -27.28 15.37
N SER A 242 19.39 -26.94 16.56
CA SER A 242 18.85 -25.98 17.55
C SER A 242 18.40 -24.62 17.00
N SER A 243 18.96 -24.16 15.87
CA SER A 243 18.46 -23.03 15.09
C SER A 243 16.99 -23.17 14.68
N THR A 244 16.43 -24.39 14.73
CA THR A 244 15.03 -24.69 14.43
C THR A 244 14.06 -24.05 15.43
N ALA A 245 14.39 -24.00 16.72
CA ALA A 245 13.45 -23.50 17.74
C ALA A 245 13.25 -21.98 17.62
N GLU A 246 14.36 -21.25 17.54
CA GLU A 246 14.37 -19.81 17.30
C GLU A 246 13.73 -19.48 15.95
N GLU A 247 14.02 -20.23 14.89
CA GLU A 247 13.41 -20.02 13.58
C GLU A 247 11.90 -20.27 13.59
N ILE A 248 11.43 -21.37 14.21
CA ILE A 248 9.99 -21.63 14.36
C ILE A 248 9.33 -20.46 15.07
N HIS A 249 9.92 -19.98 16.17
CA HIS A 249 9.35 -18.88 16.91
C HIS A 249 9.33 -17.59 16.10
N ARG A 250 10.45 -17.24 15.46
CA ARG A 250 10.62 -16.05 14.62
C ARG A 250 9.62 -16.04 13.47
N THR A 251 9.52 -17.12 12.70
CA THR A 251 8.53 -17.24 11.60
C THR A 251 7.10 -17.17 12.13
N THR A 252 6.82 -17.76 13.30
CA THR A 252 5.50 -17.62 13.94
C THR A 252 5.19 -16.17 14.30
N GLN A 253 6.18 -15.41 14.82
CA GLN A 253 6.00 -13.99 15.12
C GLN A 253 5.80 -13.16 13.86
N GLU A 254 6.65 -13.35 12.84
CA GLU A 254 6.58 -12.65 11.55
C GLU A 254 5.18 -12.80 10.94
N GLU A 255 4.64 -14.01 10.93
CA GLU A 255 3.30 -14.30 10.41
C GLU A 255 2.20 -13.71 11.30
N PHE A 256 2.28 -13.92 12.62
CA PHE A 256 1.24 -13.43 13.54
C PHE A 256 1.15 -11.90 13.55
N LEU A 257 2.30 -11.24 13.44
CA LEU A 257 2.48 -9.80 13.43
C LEU A 257 2.54 -9.24 12.00
N ASP A 258 2.06 -9.97 11.00
CA ASP A 258 2.08 -9.55 9.61
C ASP A 258 1.53 -8.12 9.49
N GLN A 259 2.43 -7.23 9.06
CA GLN A 259 2.14 -5.81 8.99
C GLN A 259 1.12 -5.47 7.92
N GLU A 260 0.95 -6.32 6.90
CA GLU A 260 -0.10 -6.12 5.91
C GLU A 260 -1.48 -6.19 6.57
N ARG A 261 -1.64 -7.03 7.60
CA ARG A 261 -2.89 -7.14 8.37
C ARG A 261 -3.19 -5.91 9.22
N LEU A 262 -2.18 -5.13 9.59
CA LEU A 262 -2.39 -3.87 10.33
C LEU A 262 -3.11 -2.80 9.48
N GLY A 263 -3.10 -2.95 8.16
CA GLY A 263 -3.68 -1.98 7.23
C GLY A 263 -2.94 -0.64 7.24
N TYR A 264 -3.66 0.47 7.07
CA TYR A 264 -3.10 1.82 7.10
C TYR A 264 -3.32 2.49 8.46
N LEU A 265 -2.22 2.85 9.13
CA LEU A 265 -2.20 3.51 10.43
C LEU A 265 -1.98 5.04 10.26
N ASP A 266 -2.99 5.87 10.53
CA ASP A 266 -2.91 7.35 10.49
C ASP A 266 -3.17 7.94 11.89
N LYS A 267 -2.21 7.81 12.81
CA LYS A 267 -2.39 8.09 14.25
C LYS A 267 -3.24 6.99 14.91
N ALA A 268 -2.62 5.82 15.05
CA ALA A 268 -3.20 4.73 15.83
C ALA A 268 -3.24 5.09 17.33
N PRO A 269 -4.22 4.55 18.09
CA PRO A 269 -5.30 3.65 17.66
C PRO A 269 -6.59 4.35 17.14
N GLU A 270 -6.60 5.68 17.04
CA GLU A 270 -7.81 6.45 16.69
C GLU A 270 -8.21 6.35 15.22
N ARG A 271 -7.26 6.07 14.34
CA ARG A 271 -7.44 6.21 12.89
C ARG A 271 -6.67 5.14 12.14
N VAL A 272 -7.37 4.05 11.84
CA VAL A 272 -6.86 2.91 11.09
C VAL A 272 -7.83 2.54 9.97
N ALA A 273 -7.33 2.22 8.79
CA ALA A 273 -8.14 1.67 7.69
C ALA A 273 -7.70 0.25 7.37
N GLY A 274 -8.67 -0.66 7.17
CA GLY A 274 -8.41 -2.04 6.73
C GLY A 274 -7.70 -2.93 7.76
N PHE A 275 -7.79 -2.61 9.05
CA PHE A 275 -7.20 -3.45 10.10
C PHE A 275 -7.86 -4.83 10.16
N LEU A 276 -7.04 -5.86 10.19
CA LEU A 276 -7.38 -7.25 10.49
C LEU A 276 -6.67 -7.64 11.78
N GLY A 277 -7.35 -8.38 12.65
CA GLY A 277 -6.73 -8.86 13.88
C GLY A 277 -5.50 -9.74 13.60
N HIS A 278 -4.50 -9.65 14.49
CA HIS A 278 -3.33 -10.52 14.45
C HIS A 278 -3.73 -12.00 14.45
N GLY A 279 -2.94 -12.82 13.76
CA GLY A 279 -3.23 -14.24 13.67
C GLY A 279 -2.29 -14.96 12.73
N LEU A 280 -2.26 -16.27 12.83
CA LEU A 280 -1.53 -17.12 11.91
C LEU A 280 -2.49 -17.54 10.81
N GLY A 281 -2.32 -16.97 9.63
CA GLY A 281 -3.24 -17.18 8.53
C GLY A 281 -2.57 -17.87 7.36
N ASP A 282 -1.62 -17.19 6.76
CA ASP A 282 -0.94 -17.59 5.54
C ASP A 282 0.47 -18.02 5.85
N VAL A 283 0.64 -18.78 6.95
CA VAL A 283 1.91 -19.47 7.16
C VAL A 283 2.17 -20.20 5.87
N PRO A 284 3.25 -19.92 5.10
CA PRO A 284 3.36 -20.33 3.72
C PRO A 284 3.30 -21.83 3.69
N TYR A 285 2.08 -22.34 3.53
CA TYR A 285 1.78 -23.74 3.76
C TYR A 285 2.54 -24.54 2.73
N ASP A 286 2.77 -23.93 1.56
CA ASP A 286 3.64 -24.44 0.52
C ASP A 286 5.12 -24.47 0.89
N GLU A 287 5.67 -23.60 1.72
CA GLU A 287 7.07 -23.73 2.20
C GLU A 287 7.19 -24.77 3.31
N TRP A 288 6.25 -24.76 4.25
CA TRP A 288 6.17 -25.76 5.31
C TRP A 288 5.85 -27.15 4.74
N LYS A 289 5.09 -27.25 3.64
CA LYS A 289 4.72 -28.50 2.97
C LYS A 289 5.71 -28.94 1.90
N ARG A 290 6.24 -28.06 1.04
CA ARG A 290 7.24 -28.46 0.00
C ARG A 290 8.47 -29.10 0.63
N ASN A 291 8.81 -28.69 1.85
CA ASN A 291 9.90 -29.31 2.58
C ASN A 291 9.44 -30.51 3.44
N SER A 292 8.13 -30.72 3.66
CA SER A 292 7.62 -31.84 4.48
C SER A 292 7.88 -33.20 3.81
N ASP A 293 7.89 -33.22 2.48
CA ASP A 293 8.30 -34.38 1.66
C ASP A 293 9.78 -34.75 1.88
N SER A 294 10.57 -33.87 2.51
CA SER A 294 11.97 -34.12 2.87
C SER A 294 12.15 -34.87 4.20
N GLY A 295 11.06 -35.35 4.82
CA GLY A 295 11.09 -36.05 6.10
C GLY A 295 11.24 -35.10 7.30
N GLY A 296 10.37 -34.08 7.37
CA GLY A 296 10.30 -33.16 8.50
C GLY A 296 10.26 -33.92 9.84
N ARG A 297 11.26 -33.69 10.69
CA ARG A 297 11.44 -34.46 11.95
C ARG A 297 10.56 -33.95 13.09
N TRP A 298 10.03 -32.73 12.98
CA TRP A 298 9.27 -32.07 14.03
C TRP A 298 7.78 -32.05 13.70
N THR A 299 6.96 -32.36 14.69
CA THR A 299 5.51 -32.20 14.66
C THR A 299 5.12 -31.20 15.74
N LEU A 300 4.55 -30.07 15.33
CA LEU A 300 3.88 -29.10 16.20
C LEU A 300 2.54 -29.70 16.62
N ARG A 301 2.48 -30.21 17.84
CA ARG A 301 1.27 -30.80 18.41
C ARG A 301 0.30 -29.74 18.87
N ARG A 302 0.83 -28.64 19.41
CA ARG A 302 0.06 -27.54 19.98
C ARG A 302 0.80 -26.23 19.81
N LEU A 303 0.03 -25.18 19.53
CA LEU A 303 0.48 -23.81 19.55
C LEU A 303 -0.61 -22.97 20.21
N GLU A 304 -0.34 -22.48 21.41
CA GLU A 304 -1.29 -21.71 22.20
C GLU A 304 -0.78 -20.28 22.38
N LEU A 305 -1.71 -19.32 22.43
CA LEU A 305 -1.40 -17.93 22.74
C LEU A 305 -1.54 -17.71 24.25
N ILE A 306 -0.52 -17.13 24.86
CA ILE A 306 -0.55 -16.63 26.24
C ILE A 306 -0.84 -15.13 26.19
N GLY A 307 -2.05 -14.76 26.62
CA GLY A 307 -2.48 -13.36 26.72
C GLY A 307 -2.04 -12.73 28.05
N LEU A 308 -1.44 -11.54 27.98
CA LEU A 308 -1.03 -10.75 29.15
C LEU A 308 -1.77 -9.41 29.28
N LEU A 309 -2.60 -9.04 28.30
CA LEU A 309 -3.25 -7.71 28.24
C LEU A 309 -4.73 -7.72 28.61
N LYS A 310 -5.48 -8.77 28.23
CA LYS A 310 -6.96 -8.81 28.35
C LYS A 310 -7.44 -9.27 29.73
N HIS A 311 -6.60 -9.97 30.49
CA HIS A 311 -6.94 -10.58 31.78
C HIS A 311 -5.97 -10.09 32.86
N ASP A 312 -6.44 -10.03 34.11
CA ASP A 312 -5.60 -9.61 35.25
C ASP A 312 -4.44 -10.60 35.49
N ASP A 313 -4.69 -11.89 35.25
CA ASP A 313 -3.70 -12.97 35.34
C ASP A 313 -3.33 -13.49 33.95
N PRO A 314 -2.06 -13.94 33.73
CA PRO A 314 -1.67 -14.59 32.49
C PRO A 314 -2.62 -15.73 32.13
N THR A 315 -3.11 -15.72 30.89
CA THR A 315 -4.15 -16.65 30.45
C THR A 315 -3.75 -17.31 29.14
N VAL A 316 -3.86 -18.64 29.08
CA VAL A 316 -3.56 -19.43 27.89
C VAL A 316 -4.86 -19.76 27.15
N TYR A 317 -4.93 -19.39 25.87
CA TYR A 317 -6.04 -19.75 24.98
C TYR A 317 -5.82 -21.15 24.42
N VAL A 318 -6.74 -22.07 24.72
CA VAL A 318 -6.64 -23.47 24.29
C VAL A 318 -7.32 -23.60 22.93
N LEU A 319 -6.52 -23.86 21.90
CA LEU A 319 -6.96 -23.87 20.51
C LEU A 319 -6.59 -25.20 19.84
N ASP A 320 -7.53 -25.73 19.05
CA ASP A 320 -7.29 -26.87 18.14
C ASP A 320 -6.75 -26.40 16.77
N GLU A 321 -6.80 -25.09 16.54
CA GLU A 321 -6.41 -24.38 15.32
C GLU A 321 -5.35 -23.31 15.65
N LEU A 322 -4.65 -22.79 14.64
CA LEU A 322 -3.65 -21.75 14.90
C LEU A 322 -4.29 -20.45 15.45
N PRO A 323 -3.63 -19.75 16.40
CA PRO A 323 -4.12 -18.50 16.97
C PRO A 323 -4.55 -17.43 15.97
N ASN A 324 -5.78 -16.91 16.15
CA ASN A 324 -6.30 -15.73 15.46
C ASN A 324 -7.10 -14.88 16.46
N MET A 325 -6.70 -13.62 16.64
CA MET A 325 -7.27 -12.69 17.62
C MET A 325 -8.77 -12.44 17.42
N GLU A 326 -9.27 -12.50 16.19
CA GLU A 326 -10.71 -12.31 15.90
C GLU A 326 -11.56 -13.52 16.30
N ALA A 327 -10.93 -14.69 16.42
CA ALA A 327 -11.57 -15.94 16.77
C ALA A 327 -11.45 -16.29 18.27
N LEU A 328 -10.79 -15.47 19.09
CA LEU A 328 -10.54 -15.78 20.51
C LEU A 328 -11.76 -15.62 21.42
N ASP A 329 -12.81 -14.93 20.97
CA ASP A 329 -14.00 -14.74 21.79
C ASP A 329 -14.75 -16.06 21.98
N GLY A 330 -14.90 -16.47 23.24
CA GLY A 330 -15.54 -17.75 23.61
C GLY A 330 -14.63 -18.97 23.53
N VAL A 331 -13.35 -18.80 23.14
CA VAL A 331 -12.36 -19.88 23.18
C VAL A 331 -12.10 -20.29 24.64
N PRO A 332 -12.05 -21.61 24.95
CA PRO A 332 -11.69 -22.07 26.28
C PRO A 332 -10.32 -21.55 26.72
N THR A 333 -10.23 -21.11 27.96
CA THR A 333 -8.99 -20.62 28.55
C THR A 333 -8.56 -21.47 29.74
N ARG A 334 -7.27 -21.43 30.05
CA ARG A 334 -6.68 -22.01 31.26
C ARG A 334 -5.59 -21.09 31.81
N GLY A 335 -5.22 -21.29 33.08
CA GLY A 335 -3.99 -20.69 33.62
C GLY A 335 -2.73 -21.33 33.01
N PRO A 336 -1.58 -20.63 33.05
CA PRO A 336 -0.31 -21.21 32.65
C PRO A 336 0.06 -22.40 33.56
N ASN A 337 0.68 -23.42 32.99
CA ASN A 337 1.24 -24.53 33.74
C ASN A 337 2.56 -24.11 34.44
N SER A 338 3.22 -25.03 35.15
CA SER A 338 4.45 -24.73 35.89
C SER A 338 5.61 -24.28 34.99
N PHE A 339 5.76 -24.92 33.82
CA PHE A 339 6.80 -24.54 32.84
C PHE A 339 6.51 -23.16 32.25
N GLU A 340 5.27 -22.93 31.79
CA GLU A 340 4.84 -21.65 31.20
C GLU A 340 4.98 -20.50 32.20
N SER A 341 4.60 -20.71 33.45
CA SER A 341 4.74 -19.70 34.52
C SER A 341 6.21 -19.34 34.75
N ALA A 342 7.10 -20.33 34.87
CA ALA A 342 8.52 -20.10 35.04
C ALA A 342 9.15 -19.44 33.79
N ALA A 343 8.71 -19.81 32.60
CA ALA A 343 9.16 -19.22 31.34
C ALA A 343 8.74 -17.76 31.23
N LEU A 344 7.51 -17.39 31.60
CA LEU A 344 7.05 -16.00 31.59
C LEU A 344 7.92 -15.08 32.46
N GLU A 345 8.39 -15.55 33.62
CA GLU A 345 9.32 -14.76 34.43
C GLU A 345 10.66 -14.52 33.72
N ARG A 346 11.18 -15.50 33.00
CA ARG A 346 12.40 -15.37 32.19
C ARG A 346 12.19 -14.44 31.00
N LEU A 347 11.04 -14.52 30.33
CA LEU A 347 10.69 -13.61 29.23
C LEU A 347 10.55 -12.17 29.71
N ARG A 348 9.99 -11.93 30.90
CA ARG A 348 10.02 -10.61 31.55
C ARG A 348 11.45 -10.16 31.86
N GLY A 349 12.30 -11.11 32.24
CA GLY A 349 13.75 -10.96 32.42
C GLY A 349 14.58 -10.81 31.15
N GLN A 350 13.96 -10.51 30.00
CA GLN A 350 14.61 -10.22 28.71
C GLN A 350 15.12 -11.45 27.94
N GLU A 351 14.63 -12.64 28.24
CA GLU A 351 14.76 -13.75 27.29
C GLU A 351 13.68 -13.63 26.19
N ASP A 352 13.95 -14.11 24.98
CA ASP A 352 12.95 -14.17 23.91
C ASP A 352 12.36 -15.56 23.73
N LEU A 353 13.10 -16.60 24.10
CA LEU A 353 12.67 -17.97 23.95
C LEU A 353 13.20 -18.84 25.09
N VAL A 354 12.29 -19.53 25.77
CA VAL A 354 12.59 -20.49 26.82
C VAL A 354 12.25 -21.88 26.32
N ILE A 355 13.18 -22.82 26.43
CA ILE A 355 13.05 -24.19 25.92
C ILE A 355 13.21 -25.18 27.07
N GLU A 356 12.31 -26.15 27.15
CA GLU A 356 12.43 -27.34 28.00
C GLU A 356 12.40 -28.59 27.12
N GLU A 357 13.38 -29.46 27.29
CA GLU A 357 13.47 -30.72 26.56
C GLU A 357 13.15 -31.89 27.47
N GLY A 358 12.35 -32.82 26.96
CA GLY A 358 11.97 -34.03 27.67
C GLY A 358 11.93 -35.25 26.75
N ALA A 359 11.62 -36.39 27.34
CA ALA A 359 11.33 -37.62 26.62
C ALA A 359 9.96 -38.14 27.07
N GLU A 360 9.05 -38.34 26.13
CA GLU A 360 7.72 -38.90 26.38
C GLU A 360 7.48 -40.04 25.38
N GLY A 361 7.21 -41.25 25.90
CA GLY A 361 6.93 -42.41 25.04
C GLY A 361 8.04 -42.77 24.05
N GLY A 362 9.31 -42.50 24.39
CA GLY A 362 10.47 -42.75 23.53
C GLY A 362 10.69 -41.70 22.43
N LYS A 363 9.85 -40.66 22.35
CA LYS A 363 10.03 -39.52 21.46
C LYS A 363 10.64 -38.34 22.21
N ARG A 364 11.49 -37.56 21.54
CA ARG A 364 11.99 -36.29 22.10
C ARG A 364 10.85 -35.29 22.06
N HIS A 365 10.51 -34.78 23.23
CA HIS A 365 9.52 -33.73 23.43
C HIS A 365 10.25 -32.41 23.68
N VAL A 366 9.74 -31.33 23.10
CA VAL A 366 10.27 -29.98 23.33
C VAL A 366 9.10 -29.05 23.61
N GLY A 367 9.06 -28.54 24.83
CA GLY A 367 8.21 -27.41 25.22
C GLY A 367 8.96 -26.11 24.97
N MET A 368 8.30 -25.12 24.38
CA MET A 368 8.90 -23.79 24.20
C MET A 368 7.91 -22.71 24.61
N VAL A 369 8.40 -21.60 25.15
CA VAL A 369 7.61 -20.37 25.32
C VAL A 369 8.39 -19.21 24.73
N GLY A 370 7.85 -18.60 23.68
CA GLY A 370 8.49 -17.50 22.97
C GLY A 370 7.74 -16.18 23.16
N ALA A 371 8.47 -15.10 23.39
CA ALA A 371 7.91 -13.78 23.69
C ALA A 371 7.10 -13.19 22.52
N LEU A 372 6.15 -12.31 22.81
CA LEU A 372 5.59 -11.37 21.84
C LEU A 372 5.85 -9.97 22.34
N ARG A 373 6.87 -9.31 21.79
CA ARG A 373 7.29 -7.97 22.22
C ARG A 373 6.74 -6.90 21.29
N ALA A 374 6.47 -5.72 21.87
CA ALA A 374 5.99 -4.58 21.12
C ALA A 374 7.11 -3.97 20.26
N GLY A 375 7.05 -4.18 18.94
CA GLY A 375 7.76 -3.35 17.96
C GLY A 375 7.20 -1.92 17.90
N LYS A 376 7.68 -1.07 16.99
CA LYS A 376 7.19 0.31 16.81
C LYS A 376 5.72 0.33 16.41
N SER A 377 5.34 -0.54 15.48
CA SER A 377 3.97 -0.69 14.99
C SER A 377 3.02 -1.14 16.12
N CYS A 378 3.44 -2.14 16.90
CA CYS A 378 2.70 -2.66 18.03
C CYS A 378 2.53 -1.61 19.14
N ALA A 379 3.63 -0.92 19.50
CA ALA A 379 3.64 0.14 20.52
C ALA A 379 2.73 1.31 20.14
N ALA A 380 2.63 1.65 18.85
CA ALA A 380 1.74 2.70 18.37
C ALA A 380 0.26 2.39 18.59
N CYS A 381 -0.16 1.13 18.40
CA CYS A 381 -1.54 0.73 18.64
C CYS A 381 -1.83 0.47 20.12
N HIS A 382 -0.96 -0.27 20.81
CA HIS A 382 -1.16 -0.69 22.19
C HIS A 382 -0.82 0.37 23.24
N GLU A 383 -0.27 1.52 22.83
CA GLU A 383 0.13 2.63 23.72
C GLU A 383 1.08 2.19 24.84
N VAL A 384 1.95 1.21 24.55
CA VAL A 384 2.98 0.71 25.47
C VAL A 384 4.39 1.13 25.03
N PRO A 385 5.40 1.11 25.93
CA PRO A 385 6.78 1.29 25.52
C PRO A 385 7.25 0.25 24.49
N TYR A 386 8.20 0.63 23.63
CA TYR A 386 8.90 -0.30 22.74
C TYR A 386 9.59 -1.41 23.55
N GLY A 387 9.51 -2.67 23.07
CA GLY A 387 10.11 -3.84 23.72
C GLY A 387 9.25 -4.49 24.81
N THR A 388 8.12 -3.89 25.17
CA THR A 388 7.18 -4.40 26.17
C THR A 388 6.68 -5.79 25.82
N LEU A 389 6.62 -6.73 26.78
CA LEU A 389 6.08 -8.07 26.58
C LEU A 389 4.54 -8.03 26.56
N LEU A 390 3.94 -8.16 25.38
CA LEU A 390 2.49 -8.13 25.14
C LEU A 390 1.82 -9.50 25.33
N GLY A 391 2.59 -10.56 25.13
CA GLY A 391 2.11 -11.94 25.15
C GLY A 391 3.25 -12.94 25.00
N ALA A 392 2.90 -14.19 24.78
CA ALA A 392 3.85 -15.22 24.38
C ALA A 392 3.13 -16.34 23.60
N PHE A 393 3.88 -17.12 22.85
CA PHE A 393 3.41 -18.39 22.29
C PHE A 393 3.93 -19.56 23.13
N SER A 394 3.06 -20.52 23.44
CA SER A 394 3.41 -21.81 24.05
C SER A 394 3.39 -22.90 22.98
N TYR A 395 4.52 -23.59 22.79
CA TYR A 395 4.71 -24.62 21.79
C TYR A 395 4.85 -26.00 22.44
N ASP A 396 4.19 -26.99 21.84
CA ASP A 396 4.35 -28.41 22.16
C ASP A 396 4.84 -29.12 20.89
N LEU A 397 6.13 -29.46 20.86
CA LEU A 397 6.80 -30.07 19.72
C LEU A 397 7.21 -31.51 20.06
N THR A 398 7.04 -32.40 19.09
CA THR A 398 7.60 -33.76 19.17
C THR A 398 8.48 -34.04 17.99
N ARG A 399 9.60 -34.72 18.25
CA ARG A 399 10.50 -35.22 17.21
C ARG A 399 10.31 -36.70 17.00
N ASP A 400 10.07 -37.10 15.76
CA ASP A 400 10.04 -38.53 15.42
C ASP A 400 11.48 -39.08 15.33
N PRO A 401 11.88 -40.04 16.19
CA PRO A 401 13.22 -40.62 16.15
C PRO A 401 13.46 -41.50 14.92
N ASP A 402 12.40 -42.05 14.32
CA ASP A 402 12.52 -43.08 13.27
C ASP A 402 12.79 -42.50 11.88
N LEU A 403 12.61 -41.18 11.72
CA LEU A 403 13.07 -40.44 10.54
C LEU A 403 14.58 -40.17 10.67
N SER A 404 15.37 -41.24 10.53
CA SER A 404 16.82 -41.14 10.31
C SER A 404 17.08 -40.16 9.18
N PRO A 405 18.13 -39.31 9.26
CA PRO A 405 18.48 -38.41 8.16
C PRO A 405 18.57 -39.27 6.91
N ALA A 406 17.70 -38.98 5.93
CA ALA A 406 17.72 -39.67 4.65
C ALA A 406 19.18 -39.72 4.22
N GLN A 407 19.74 -40.93 4.13
CA GLN A 407 21.15 -41.12 3.82
C GLN A 407 21.44 -40.21 2.63
N SER A 408 22.30 -39.20 2.85
CA SER A 408 22.57 -38.19 1.82
C SER A 408 22.80 -38.93 0.52
N PRO A 409 22.06 -38.61 -0.58
CA PRO A 409 22.23 -39.32 -1.82
C PRO A 409 23.73 -39.34 -2.13
N PRO A 410 24.31 -40.51 -2.47
CA PRO A 410 25.75 -40.65 -2.62
C PRO A 410 26.24 -39.53 -3.53
N SER A 411 27.17 -38.72 -3.01
CA SER A 411 27.75 -37.61 -3.76
C SER A 411 28.18 -38.17 -5.12
N ALA A 412 27.58 -37.69 -6.20
CA ALA A 412 27.97 -38.10 -7.53
C ALA A 412 29.45 -37.73 -7.69
N GLY A 413 30.31 -38.74 -7.61
CA GLY A 413 31.75 -38.59 -7.75
C GLY A 413 32.04 -38.03 -9.13
N GLY A 414 32.64 -36.84 -9.17
CA GLY A 414 33.24 -36.26 -10.38
C GLY A 414 34.57 -36.89 -10.69
#